data_AF-A0A0M9GCT8-F1
#
_entry.id   AF-A0A0M9GCT8-F1
#
_cell.length_a   1.000
_cell.length_b   1.000
_cell.length_c   1.000
_cell.angle_alpha   90.00
_cell.angle_beta   90.00
_cell.angle_gamma   90.00
#
_symmetry.space_group_name_H-M   'P 1'
#
loop_
_entity.id
_entity.type
_entity.pdbx_description
1 polymer ?
#
loop_
_entity_poly.entity_id
_entity_poly.type
_entity_poly.pdbx_seq_one_letter_code
_entity_poly.pdbx_strand_id
1 'polypeptide(L)'
;MQQLDFPVPYKDRCLRTSSGTYVVWPFLNAEKGAGPYELFLDTNALTNVEWASQLPAEVRLQSILNPLPALQEQWFSNLELRKNPVQKIEEMIQELVELGFVFRQNFARDQVALLEKNEAALRAQFSLLFPYIAIMKSLLSKKTPVDLAIEQLNRLGNADIPRFTSSLMLTALGVVLKSRQALKLNDDAKPAYSYFESFLAFQPGKKGETDHMTISYLRNRAGDLNLWLTLPVLREQRYEFVGVPAVVTGDKALHRLILRVLPPLCHESHKAAFTIYPEGLEDPLWKKILQVVNSVEVRGRGTKEEHAQRLSKLFELAKEFCANPEERLVLDEAWQQWCSPGLGLAIEL
;
A
#
# COMPACT_ATOMS: atom_id res chain seq x y z
N MET A 1 -1.87 20.10 12.82
CA MET A 1 -2.58 20.03 11.53
C MET A 1 -2.40 21.37 10.84
N GLN A 2 -1.43 21.49 9.93
CA GLN A 2 -1.40 22.61 9.00
C GLN A 2 -2.33 22.26 7.84
N GLN A 3 -3.33 23.11 7.67
CA GLN A 3 -4.34 23.07 6.63
C GLN A 3 -3.67 23.45 5.30
N LEU A 4 -3.82 22.62 4.27
CA LEU A 4 -3.50 23.02 2.89
C LEU A 4 -4.74 23.65 2.29
N ASP A 5 -4.56 24.77 1.57
CA ASP A 5 -5.65 25.69 1.27
C ASP A 5 -6.75 25.16 0.35
N PHE A 6 -6.55 24.13 -0.50
CA PHE A 6 -7.66 23.52 -1.25
C PHE A 6 -7.44 22.03 -1.58
N PRO A 7 -8.42 21.13 -1.34
CA PRO A 7 -8.35 19.73 -1.76
C PRO A 7 -8.61 19.57 -3.26
N VAL A 8 -7.77 18.81 -3.98
CA VAL A 8 -8.00 18.42 -5.38
C VAL A 8 -8.94 17.21 -5.40
N PRO A 9 -10.15 17.32 -6.00
CA PRO A 9 -11.10 16.22 -6.05
C PRO A 9 -10.54 14.97 -6.72
N TYR A 10 -10.93 13.78 -6.26
CA TYR A 10 -10.39 12.52 -6.79
C TYR A 10 -10.48 12.39 -8.31
N LYS A 11 -11.63 12.80 -8.89
CA LYS A 11 -11.87 12.81 -10.34
C LYS A 11 -10.84 13.63 -11.14
N ASP A 12 -10.25 14.66 -10.54
CA ASP A 12 -9.32 15.58 -11.21
C ASP A 12 -7.85 15.10 -11.07
N ARG A 13 -7.62 14.13 -10.17
CA ARG A 13 -6.33 13.47 -9.92
C ARG A 13 -6.38 11.98 -10.24
N CYS A 14 -7.29 11.57 -11.12
CA CYS A 14 -7.51 10.19 -11.51
C CYS A 14 -7.88 10.09 -12.98
N LEU A 15 -7.18 9.23 -13.72
CA LEU A 15 -7.49 8.85 -15.09
C LEU A 15 -7.84 7.37 -15.15
N ARG A 16 -9.00 7.05 -15.73
CA ARG A 16 -9.46 5.68 -15.93
C ARG A 16 -9.26 5.26 -17.37
N THR A 17 -8.66 4.10 -17.59
CA THR A 17 -8.55 3.46 -18.91
C THR A 17 -9.71 2.50 -19.16
N SER A 18 -9.96 2.13 -20.42
CA SER A 18 -11.03 1.19 -20.78
C SER A 18 -10.77 -0.24 -20.29
N SER A 19 -9.51 -0.65 -20.14
CA SER A 19 -9.11 -1.94 -19.54
C SER A 19 -9.43 -2.03 -18.04
N GLY A 20 -9.80 -0.92 -17.40
CA GLY A 20 -10.12 -0.87 -15.98
C GLY A 20 -8.93 -0.56 -15.08
N THR A 21 -7.77 -0.23 -15.64
CA THR A 21 -6.61 0.32 -14.92
C THR A 21 -6.78 1.82 -14.68
N TYR A 22 -6.19 2.30 -13.58
CA TYR A 22 -6.27 3.69 -13.15
C TYR A 22 -4.87 4.27 -13.02
N VAL A 23 -4.68 5.49 -13.52
CA VAL A 23 -3.54 6.35 -13.21
C VAL A 23 -4.01 7.37 -12.18
N VAL A 24 -3.44 7.31 -10.97
CA VAL A 24 -3.87 8.11 -9.83
C VAL A 24 -2.72 8.97 -9.35
N TRP A 25 -2.89 10.29 -9.39
CA TRP A 25 -2.03 11.24 -8.70
C TRP A 25 -2.43 11.26 -7.23
N PRO A 26 -1.61 10.70 -6.33
CA PRO A 26 -2.08 10.23 -5.03
C PRO A 26 -2.31 11.36 -4.03
N PHE A 27 -1.59 12.47 -4.16
CA PHE A 27 -1.57 13.55 -3.18
C PHE A 27 -2.83 14.40 -3.28
N LEU A 28 -3.55 14.57 -2.17
CA LEU A 28 -4.81 15.32 -2.15
C LEU A 28 -4.62 16.82 -2.45
N ASN A 29 -3.47 17.38 -2.09
CA ASN A 29 -3.18 18.81 -2.15
C ASN A 29 -2.19 19.16 -3.28
N ALA A 30 -2.07 18.31 -4.30
CA ALA A 30 -1.22 18.58 -5.45
C ALA A 30 -1.98 18.25 -6.73
N GLU A 31 -2.03 19.23 -7.64
CA GLU A 31 -2.59 19.03 -8.97
C GLU A 31 -1.66 18.15 -9.82
N LYS A 32 -2.24 17.42 -10.78
CA LYS A 32 -1.44 16.59 -11.70
C LYS A 32 -0.52 17.40 -12.61
N GLY A 33 -0.85 18.67 -12.89
CA GLY A 33 -0.13 19.52 -13.83
C GLY A 33 -0.16 19.03 -15.29
N ALA A 34 0.77 19.57 -16.09
CA ALA A 34 0.92 19.23 -17.51
C ALA A 34 1.86 18.03 -17.74
N GLY A 35 2.75 17.72 -16.79
CA GLY A 35 3.83 16.74 -16.92
C GLY A 35 5.21 17.41 -16.82
N PRO A 36 6.32 16.65 -16.93
CA PRO A 36 6.40 15.20 -17.18
C PRO A 36 5.86 14.37 -16.00
N TYR A 37 5.59 13.08 -16.23
CA TYR A 37 5.04 12.16 -15.24
C TYR A 37 5.98 10.97 -14.97
N GLU A 38 5.95 10.50 -13.73
CA GLU A 38 6.60 9.24 -13.34
C GLU A 38 5.53 8.25 -12.86
N LEU A 39 5.35 7.15 -13.60
CA LEU A 39 4.27 6.19 -13.41
C LEU A 39 4.77 4.95 -12.67
N PHE A 40 4.36 4.82 -11.40
CA PHE A 40 4.69 3.69 -10.54
C PHE A 40 3.70 2.55 -10.74
N LEU A 41 4.19 1.39 -11.20
CA LEU A 41 3.32 0.29 -11.61
C LEU A 41 3.08 -0.69 -10.46
N ASP A 42 1.83 -1.17 -10.34
CA ASP A 42 1.54 -2.44 -9.65
C ASP A 42 1.84 -3.65 -10.55
N THR A 43 1.83 -4.85 -9.98
CA THR A 43 2.03 -6.10 -10.74
C THR A 43 1.04 -6.23 -11.90
N ASN A 44 -0.22 -5.84 -11.73
CA ASN A 44 -1.25 -5.99 -12.77
C ASN A 44 -0.99 -5.07 -13.96
N ALA A 45 -0.52 -3.85 -13.71
CA ALA A 45 -0.16 -2.84 -14.69
C ALA A 45 1.15 -3.18 -15.41
N LEU A 46 2.10 -3.84 -14.74
CA LEU A 46 3.31 -4.35 -15.39
C LEU A 46 3.02 -5.55 -16.30
N THR A 47 2.10 -6.42 -15.90
CA THR A 47 1.81 -7.69 -16.63
C THR A 47 0.70 -7.57 -17.68
N ASN A 48 -0.25 -6.64 -17.52
CA ASN A 48 -1.33 -6.41 -18.48
C ASN A 48 -1.23 -4.97 -18.98
N VAL A 49 -0.49 -4.73 -20.06
CA VAL A 49 -0.08 -3.38 -20.47
C VAL A 49 -1.09 -2.64 -21.35
N GLU A 50 -2.26 -3.22 -21.60
CA GLU A 50 -3.31 -2.63 -22.46
C GLU A 50 -3.69 -1.20 -22.04
N TRP A 51 -3.60 -0.89 -20.75
CA TRP A 51 -3.86 0.46 -20.24
C TRP A 51 -2.93 1.52 -20.85
N ALA A 52 -1.71 1.14 -21.21
CA ALA A 52 -0.68 2.08 -21.62
C ALA A 52 -0.96 2.64 -23.03
N SER A 53 -1.53 1.82 -23.93
CA SER A 53 -1.99 2.28 -25.26
C SER A 53 -3.28 3.12 -25.18
N GLN A 54 -4.04 2.97 -24.10
CA GLN A 54 -5.29 3.68 -23.85
C GLN A 54 -5.09 5.06 -23.19
N LEU A 55 -3.86 5.40 -22.80
CA LEU A 55 -3.55 6.71 -22.26
C LEU A 55 -3.65 7.80 -23.33
N PRO A 56 -4.14 9.00 -22.98
CA PRO A 56 -4.03 10.17 -23.85
C PRO A 56 -2.57 10.39 -24.27
N ALA A 57 -2.36 10.78 -25.52
CA ALA A 57 -1.03 10.89 -26.10
C ALA A 57 -0.13 11.85 -25.30
N GLU A 58 -0.68 12.95 -24.82
CA GLU A 58 -0.01 13.94 -23.99
C GLU A 58 0.44 13.40 -22.63
N VAL A 59 -0.26 12.41 -22.08
CA VAL A 59 0.17 11.73 -20.85
C VAL A 59 1.23 10.70 -21.20
N ARG A 60 0.95 9.83 -22.18
CA ARG A 60 1.84 8.73 -22.57
C ARG A 60 3.22 9.22 -22.99
N LEU A 61 3.30 10.22 -23.87
CA LEU A 61 4.55 10.74 -24.41
C LEU A 61 5.38 11.52 -23.38
N GLN A 62 4.77 11.98 -22.28
CA GLN A 62 5.44 12.68 -21.20
C GLN A 62 5.70 11.79 -19.96
N SER A 63 5.41 10.49 -20.07
CA SER A 63 5.53 9.57 -18.95
C SER A 63 6.79 8.72 -19.04
N ILE A 64 7.48 8.59 -17.92
CA ILE A 64 8.43 7.50 -17.69
C ILE A 64 7.79 6.44 -16.79
N LEU A 65 8.22 5.19 -16.93
CA LEU A 65 7.72 4.08 -16.12
C LEU A 65 8.70 3.73 -15.01
N ASN A 66 8.18 3.59 -13.80
CA ASN A 66 8.90 3.08 -12.65
C ASN A 66 8.25 1.74 -12.21
N PRO A 67 8.72 0.59 -12.73
CA PRO A 67 8.15 -0.70 -12.40
C PRO A 67 8.69 -1.28 -11.08
N LEU A 68 9.54 -0.53 -10.33
CA LEU A 68 10.20 -1.06 -9.13
C LEU A 68 9.23 -1.67 -8.11
N PRO A 69 8.07 -1.05 -7.77
CA PRO A 69 7.12 -1.66 -6.83
C PRO A 69 6.58 -3.01 -7.32
N ALA A 70 6.20 -3.10 -8.60
CA ALA A 70 5.77 -4.34 -9.23
C ALA A 70 6.88 -5.39 -9.26
N LEU A 71 8.11 -4.99 -9.59
CA LEU A 71 9.26 -5.90 -9.62
C LEU A 71 9.60 -6.43 -8.22
N GLN A 72 9.49 -5.60 -7.17
CA GLN A 72 9.65 -6.05 -5.78
C GLN A 72 8.58 -7.08 -5.40
N GLU A 73 7.29 -6.83 -5.72
CA GLU A 73 6.23 -7.81 -5.46
C GLU A 73 6.53 -9.13 -6.20
N GLN A 74 6.83 -9.05 -7.50
CA GLN A 74 7.16 -10.22 -8.32
C GLN A 74 8.38 -10.98 -7.81
N TRP A 75 9.43 -10.28 -7.37
CA TRP A 75 10.63 -10.88 -6.80
C TRP A 75 10.33 -11.78 -5.61
N PHE A 76 9.35 -11.39 -4.79
CA PHE A 76 8.96 -12.13 -3.59
C PHE A 76 7.83 -13.15 -3.81
N SER A 77 7.07 -13.04 -4.91
CA SER A 77 5.91 -13.89 -5.17
C SER A 77 6.07 -14.88 -6.32
N ASN A 78 7.00 -14.65 -7.24
CA ASN A 78 7.11 -15.39 -8.49
C ASN A 78 8.40 -16.21 -8.56
N LEU A 79 8.29 -17.51 -8.27
CA LEU A 79 9.43 -18.43 -8.31
C LEU A 79 10.03 -18.59 -9.72
N GLU A 80 9.23 -18.46 -10.77
CA GLU A 80 9.73 -18.56 -12.15
C GLU A 80 10.58 -17.33 -12.51
N LEU A 81 10.20 -16.15 -12.03
CA LEU A 81 11.06 -14.97 -12.14
C LEU A 81 12.40 -15.21 -11.44
N ARG A 82 12.40 -15.78 -10.23
CA ARG A 82 13.64 -16.06 -9.49
C ARG A 82 14.58 -17.06 -10.18
N LYS A 83 14.07 -17.95 -11.04
CA LYS A 83 14.90 -18.91 -11.80
C LYS A 83 15.66 -18.28 -12.96
N ASN A 84 15.05 -17.28 -13.62
CA ASN A 84 15.66 -16.60 -14.75
C ASN A 84 15.28 -15.11 -14.76
N PRO A 85 15.82 -14.33 -13.80
CA PRO A 85 15.24 -13.04 -13.44
C PRO A 85 15.49 -11.96 -14.50
N VAL A 86 16.67 -11.95 -15.13
CA VAL A 86 16.97 -10.95 -16.18
C VAL A 86 16.04 -11.13 -17.37
N GLN A 87 15.97 -12.35 -17.92
CA GLN A 87 15.11 -12.63 -19.08
C GLN A 87 13.64 -12.38 -18.75
N LYS A 88 13.18 -12.77 -17.56
CA LYS A 88 11.77 -12.56 -17.16
C LYS A 88 11.43 -11.08 -17.03
N ILE A 89 12.34 -10.25 -16.54
CA ILE A 89 12.12 -8.79 -16.50
C ILE A 89 12.13 -8.19 -17.91
N GLU A 90 13.02 -8.64 -18.79
CA GLU A 90 13.03 -8.23 -20.22
C GLU A 90 11.71 -8.57 -20.90
N GLU A 91 11.20 -9.80 -20.71
CA GLU A 91 9.88 -10.22 -21.22
C GLU A 91 8.75 -9.34 -20.68
N MET A 92 8.75 -8.99 -19.38
CA MET A 92 7.71 -8.16 -18.77
C MET A 92 7.67 -6.73 -19.33
N ILE A 93 8.81 -6.15 -19.73
CA ILE A 93 8.86 -4.77 -20.23
C ILE A 93 8.77 -4.67 -21.76
N GLN A 94 8.91 -5.78 -22.48
CA GLN A 94 8.98 -5.79 -23.95
C GLN A 94 7.76 -5.12 -24.60
N GLU A 95 6.54 -5.47 -24.16
CA GLU A 95 5.33 -4.86 -24.70
C GLU A 95 5.24 -3.35 -24.40
N LEU A 96 5.79 -2.90 -23.26
CA LEU A 96 5.88 -1.46 -22.94
C LEU A 96 6.87 -0.74 -23.87
N VAL A 97 7.98 -1.39 -24.23
CA VAL A 97 8.94 -0.86 -25.21
C VAL A 97 8.27 -0.71 -26.57
N GLU A 98 7.50 -1.70 -27.01
CA GLU A 98 6.74 -1.66 -28.27
C GLU A 98 5.69 -0.54 -28.29
N LEU A 99 5.14 -0.19 -27.13
CA LEU A 99 4.23 0.94 -26.94
C LEU A 99 4.93 2.31 -26.86
N GLY A 100 6.26 2.34 -26.97
CA GLY A 100 7.08 3.55 -27.07
C GLY A 100 7.74 4.01 -25.77
N PHE A 101 7.67 3.23 -24.68
CA PHE A 101 8.38 3.56 -23.45
C PHE A 101 9.86 3.20 -23.56
N VAL A 102 10.71 4.06 -23.01
CA VAL A 102 12.16 3.89 -23.06
C VAL A 102 12.67 3.37 -21.72
N PHE A 103 13.37 2.25 -21.76
CA PHE A 103 14.13 1.71 -20.63
C PHE A 103 15.61 1.87 -20.90
N ARG A 104 16.40 2.14 -19.86
CA ARG A 104 17.86 2.31 -20.00
C ARG A 104 18.52 1.00 -20.43
N GLN A 105 19.70 1.11 -21.04
CA GLN A 105 20.51 -0.07 -21.34
C GLN A 105 20.81 -0.84 -20.05
N ASN A 106 20.78 -2.18 -20.11
CA ASN A 106 20.97 -3.08 -18.97
C ASN A 106 19.92 -2.96 -17.86
N PHE A 107 18.78 -2.30 -18.11
CA PHE A 107 17.72 -2.10 -17.11
C PHE A 107 17.41 -3.37 -16.30
N ALA A 108 17.11 -4.48 -16.97
CA ALA A 108 16.76 -5.73 -16.29
C ALA A 108 17.89 -6.24 -15.38
N ARG A 109 19.15 -6.20 -15.84
CA ARG A 109 20.31 -6.62 -15.04
C ARG A 109 20.49 -5.74 -13.81
N ASP A 110 20.34 -4.43 -13.95
CA ASP A 110 20.44 -3.50 -12.84
C ASP A 110 19.32 -3.72 -11.81
N GLN A 111 18.09 -3.97 -12.28
CA GLN A 111 16.97 -4.28 -11.39
C GLN A 111 17.21 -5.57 -10.60
N VAL A 112 17.71 -6.62 -11.25
CA VAL A 112 18.07 -7.87 -10.55
C VAL A 112 19.15 -7.61 -9.50
N ALA A 113 20.22 -6.91 -9.86
CA ALA A 113 21.29 -6.59 -8.93
C ALA A 113 20.77 -5.79 -7.72
N LEU A 114 19.87 -4.83 -7.94
CA LEU A 114 19.24 -4.05 -6.87
C LEU A 114 18.37 -4.94 -5.96
N LEU A 115 17.54 -5.82 -6.55
CA LEU A 115 16.65 -6.70 -5.80
C LEU A 115 17.41 -7.76 -4.98
N GLU A 116 18.48 -8.34 -5.54
CA GLU A 116 19.34 -9.31 -4.86
C GLU A 116 20.11 -8.65 -3.71
N LYS A 117 20.77 -7.53 -3.98
CA LYS A 117 21.57 -6.80 -2.99
C LYS A 117 20.75 -6.36 -1.79
N ASN A 118 19.51 -5.92 -2.04
CA ASN A 118 18.64 -5.36 -1.00
C ASN A 118 17.61 -6.37 -0.46
N GLU A 119 17.71 -7.66 -0.78
CA GLU A 119 16.63 -8.63 -0.54
C GLU A 119 16.16 -8.62 0.93
N ALA A 120 17.08 -8.69 1.89
CA ALA A 120 16.73 -8.70 3.32
C ALA A 120 16.05 -7.38 3.76
N ALA A 121 16.60 -6.23 3.35
CA ALA A 121 16.04 -4.92 3.70
C ALA A 121 14.64 -4.73 3.10
N LEU A 122 14.44 -5.16 1.85
CA LEU A 122 13.16 -5.10 1.16
C LEU A 122 12.12 -6.04 1.79
N ARG A 123 12.51 -7.26 2.19
CA ARG A 123 11.63 -8.16 2.95
C ARG A 123 11.20 -7.53 4.26
N ALA A 124 12.14 -6.92 4.99
CA ALA A 124 11.84 -6.24 6.24
C ALA A 124 10.85 -5.10 6.01
N GLN A 125 11.07 -4.24 5.00
CA GLN A 125 10.15 -3.16 4.64
C GLN A 125 8.74 -3.66 4.32
N PHE A 126 8.61 -4.70 3.47
CA PHE A 126 7.31 -5.31 3.16
C PHE A 126 6.60 -5.83 4.42
N SER A 127 7.37 -6.51 5.29
CA SER A 127 6.83 -7.14 6.48
C SER A 127 6.38 -6.18 7.58
N LEU A 128 6.75 -4.89 7.51
CA LEU A 128 6.26 -3.86 8.44
C LEU A 128 4.72 -3.74 8.42
N LEU A 129 4.09 -4.10 7.30
CA LEU A 129 2.63 -4.08 7.14
C LEU A 129 1.93 -5.35 7.61
N PHE A 130 2.65 -6.47 7.72
CA PHE A 130 2.07 -7.78 8.02
C PHE A 130 1.26 -7.79 9.33
N PRO A 131 1.77 -7.29 10.48
CA PRO A 131 0.98 -7.28 11.71
C PRO A 131 -0.27 -6.40 11.60
N TYR A 132 -0.20 -5.27 10.87
CA TYR A 132 -1.36 -4.41 10.64
C TYR A 132 -2.43 -5.07 9.77
N ILE A 133 -2.02 -5.80 8.72
CA ILE A 133 -2.93 -6.58 7.87
C ILE A 133 -3.59 -7.69 8.69
N ALA A 134 -2.82 -8.38 9.55
CA ALA A 134 -3.34 -9.43 10.41
C ALA A 134 -4.38 -8.88 11.39
N ILE A 135 -4.06 -7.81 12.13
CA ILE A 135 -4.98 -7.14 13.05
C ILE A 135 -6.25 -6.70 12.32
N MET A 136 -6.10 -6.07 11.15
CA MET A 136 -7.21 -5.60 10.33
C MET A 136 -8.13 -6.75 9.89
N LYS A 137 -7.56 -7.83 9.37
CA LYS A 137 -8.30 -9.05 8.98
C LYS A 137 -9.03 -9.66 10.16
N SER A 138 -8.35 -9.84 11.30
CA SER A 138 -8.94 -10.46 12.49
C SER A 138 -10.06 -9.60 13.09
N LEU A 139 -9.88 -8.29 13.17
CA LEU A 139 -10.91 -7.36 13.65
C LEU A 139 -12.16 -7.39 12.77
N LEU A 140 -11.97 -7.32 11.45
CA LEU A 140 -13.07 -7.24 10.49
C LEU A 140 -13.71 -8.59 10.18
N SER A 141 -13.11 -9.71 10.59
CA SER A 141 -13.77 -11.02 10.49
C SER A 141 -14.71 -11.27 11.69
N LYS A 142 -14.48 -10.63 12.83
CA LYS A 142 -15.31 -10.76 14.04
C LYS A 142 -16.59 -9.91 13.94
N LYS A 143 -17.68 -10.37 14.57
CA LYS A 143 -18.93 -9.59 14.75
C LYS A 143 -18.80 -8.62 15.94
N THR A 144 -17.73 -7.84 15.97
CA THR A 144 -17.46 -6.87 17.05
C THR A 144 -18.27 -5.60 16.80
N PRO A 145 -18.98 -5.05 17.81
CA PRO A 145 -19.58 -3.73 17.72
C PRO A 145 -18.53 -2.66 17.37
N VAL A 146 -18.93 -1.66 16.59
CA VAL A 146 -18.02 -0.59 16.11
C VAL A 146 -17.25 0.05 17.24
N ASP A 147 -17.93 0.46 18.30
CA ASP A 147 -17.28 1.22 19.39
C ASP A 147 -16.23 0.38 20.11
N LEU A 148 -16.48 -0.92 20.29
CA LEU A 148 -15.52 -1.85 20.88
C LEU A 148 -14.32 -2.09 19.95
N ALA A 149 -14.55 -2.22 18.64
CA ALA A 149 -13.47 -2.35 17.66
C ALA A 149 -12.61 -1.07 17.58
N ILE A 150 -13.23 0.12 17.65
CA ILE A 150 -12.53 1.41 17.74
C ILE A 150 -11.74 1.52 19.05
N GLU A 151 -12.29 1.04 20.17
CA GLU A 151 -11.56 1.00 21.44
C GLU A 151 -10.33 0.09 21.37
N GLN A 152 -10.44 -1.08 20.73
CA GLN A 152 -9.29 -1.97 20.49
C GLN A 152 -8.20 -1.28 19.65
N LEU A 153 -8.58 -0.50 18.63
CA LEU A 153 -7.63 0.30 17.85
C LEU A 153 -7.01 1.45 18.67
N ASN A 154 -7.77 2.08 19.56
CA ASN A 154 -7.22 3.09 20.48
C ASN A 154 -6.18 2.47 21.42
N ARG A 155 -6.43 1.27 21.96
CA ARG A 155 -5.46 0.55 22.80
C ARG A 155 -4.19 0.22 22.01
N LEU A 156 -4.34 -0.21 20.75
CA LEU A 156 -3.23 -0.44 19.83
C LEU A 156 -2.40 0.84 19.61
N GLY A 157 -3.04 1.97 19.31
CA GLY A 157 -2.37 3.26 19.10
C GLY A 157 -1.57 3.76 20.32
N ASN A 158 -1.99 3.37 21.53
CA ASN A 158 -1.36 3.72 22.80
C ASN A 158 -0.31 2.70 23.28
N ALA A 159 -0.24 1.51 22.67
CA ALA A 159 0.75 0.51 23.03
C ALA A 159 2.18 0.95 22.72
N ASP A 160 3.16 0.30 23.35
CA ASP A 160 4.58 0.53 23.07
C ASP A 160 5.07 -0.25 21.85
N ILE A 161 4.60 0.20 20.67
CA ILE A 161 4.87 -0.40 19.36
C ILE A 161 5.21 0.70 18.34
N PRO A 162 5.78 0.39 17.17
CA PRO A 162 5.93 1.35 16.08
C PRO A 162 4.54 1.68 15.57
N ARG A 163 4.29 2.97 15.33
CA ARG A 163 2.97 3.46 14.97
C ARG A 163 2.90 3.75 13.49
N PHE A 164 1.98 3.07 12.82
CA PHE A 164 1.61 3.39 11.46
C PHE A 164 0.20 3.95 11.43
N THR A 165 0.09 5.28 11.59
CA THR A 165 -1.19 5.98 11.70
C THR A 165 -2.09 5.75 10.49
N SER A 166 -1.53 5.68 9.28
CA SER A 166 -2.30 5.38 8.06
C SER A 166 -2.91 3.97 8.10
N SER A 167 -2.17 2.94 8.57
CA SER A 167 -2.72 1.59 8.74
C SER A 167 -3.80 1.51 9.82
N LEU A 168 -3.67 2.30 10.90
CA LEU A 168 -4.72 2.45 11.92
C LEU A 168 -5.97 3.12 11.34
N MET A 169 -5.80 4.19 10.57
CA MET A 169 -6.89 4.87 9.84
C MET A 169 -7.59 3.92 8.87
N LEU A 170 -6.82 3.12 8.13
CA LEU A 170 -7.34 2.14 7.18
C LEU A 170 -8.17 1.07 7.89
N THR A 171 -7.71 0.59 9.04
CA THR A 171 -8.45 -0.39 9.84
C THR A 171 -9.72 0.22 10.43
N ALA A 172 -9.66 1.45 10.95
CA ALA A 172 -10.81 2.18 11.47
C ALA A 172 -11.85 2.47 10.36
N LEU A 173 -11.40 2.82 9.15
CA LEU A 173 -12.26 2.95 7.97
C LEU A 173 -12.99 1.64 7.69
N GLY A 174 -12.28 0.51 7.65
CA GLY A 174 -12.88 -0.81 7.48
C GLY A 174 -13.96 -1.11 8.55
N VAL A 175 -13.69 -0.81 9.82
CA VAL A 175 -14.62 -1.03 10.94
C VAL A 175 -15.89 -0.20 10.77
N VAL A 176 -15.72 1.07 10.44
CA VAL A 176 -16.82 2.01 10.24
C VAL A 176 -17.67 1.61 9.03
N LEU A 177 -17.04 1.28 7.90
CA LEU A 177 -17.74 0.82 6.70
C LEU A 177 -18.47 -0.52 6.93
N LYS A 178 -17.90 -1.44 7.72
CA LYS A 178 -18.55 -2.70 8.09
C LYS A 178 -19.89 -2.49 8.80
N SER A 179 -20.03 -1.40 9.55
CA SER A 179 -21.28 -1.05 10.24
C SER A 179 -22.31 -0.33 9.37
N ARG A 180 -21.89 0.06 8.17
CA ARG A 180 -22.66 0.78 7.17
C ARG A 180 -22.45 0.14 5.80
N GLN A 181 -22.69 -1.17 5.69
CA GLN A 181 -22.37 -1.95 4.48
C GLN A 181 -23.11 -1.51 3.22
N ALA A 182 -24.18 -0.72 3.35
CA ALA A 182 -24.90 -0.13 2.21
C ALA A 182 -24.32 1.21 1.75
N LEU A 183 -23.42 1.83 2.52
CA LEU A 183 -22.81 3.12 2.20
C LEU A 183 -21.98 2.99 0.92
N LYS A 184 -22.20 3.92 0.00
CA LYS A 184 -21.46 4.07 -1.25
C LYS A 184 -20.68 5.38 -1.16
N LEU A 185 -19.47 5.39 -1.72
CA LEU A 185 -18.79 6.65 -1.95
C LEU A 185 -19.49 7.38 -3.11
N ASN A 186 -19.23 8.67 -3.25
CA ASN A 186 -19.78 9.46 -4.34
C ASN A 186 -19.52 8.78 -5.69
N ASP A 187 -20.53 8.74 -6.56
CA ASP A 187 -20.47 8.18 -7.92
C ASP A 187 -20.13 6.68 -8.04
N ASP A 188 -20.08 5.94 -6.93
CA ASP A 188 -19.89 4.49 -6.96
C ASP A 188 -21.21 3.73 -7.04
N ALA A 189 -21.24 2.70 -7.90
CA ALA A 189 -22.37 1.78 -7.99
C ALA A 189 -22.40 0.77 -6.84
N LYS A 190 -21.22 0.38 -6.32
CA LYS A 190 -21.06 -0.64 -5.28
C LYS A 190 -20.81 -0.03 -3.90
N PRO A 191 -21.18 -0.73 -2.81
CA PRO A 191 -20.86 -0.26 -1.47
C PRO A 191 -19.37 -0.23 -1.20
N ALA A 192 -18.92 0.79 -0.46
CA ALA A 192 -17.52 1.02 -0.14
C ALA A 192 -16.90 -0.18 0.61
N TYR A 193 -17.64 -0.78 1.55
CA TYR A 193 -17.18 -1.95 2.30
C TYR A 193 -16.85 -3.15 1.41
N SER A 194 -17.54 -3.31 0.27
CA SER A 194 -17.32 -4.46 -0.63
C SER A 194 -15.92 -4.46 -1.26
N TYR A 195 -15.33 -3.29 -1.51
CA TYR A 195 -13.95 -3.18 -1.99
C TYR A 195 -12.97 -3.63 -0.90
N PHE A 196 -13.21 -3.21 0.34
CA PHE A 196 -12.39 -3.57 1.50
C PHE A 196 -12.50 -5.05 1.86
N GLU A 197 -13.71 -5.60 1.81
CA GLU A 197 -13.98 -7.01 2.04
C GLU A 197 -13.33 -7.89 0.98
N SER A 198 -13.45 -7.52 -0.30
CA SER A 198 -12.76 -8.22 -1.39
C SER A 198 -11.25 -8.16 -1.26
N PHE A 199 -10.71 -7.05 -0.75
CA PHE A 199 -9.29 -6.91 -0.46
C PHE A 199 -8.87 -7.88 0.66
N LEU A 200 -9.58 -7.95 1.77
CA LEU A 200 -9.22 -8.85 2.88
C LEU A 200 -9.69 -10.30 2.71
N ALA A 201 -10.38 -10.62 1.63
CA ALA A 201 -10.81 -11.99 1.34
C ALA A 201 -9.59 -12.87 1.09
N PHE A 202 -9.64 -14.10 1.60
CA PHE A 202 -8.72 -15.15 1.18
C PHE A 202 -9.08 -15.56 -0.25
N GLN A 203 -8.07 -15.83 -1.09
CA GLN A 203 -8.30 -16.27 -2.47
C GLN A 203 -7.73 -17.68 -2.72
N PRO A 204 -8.36 -18.75 -2.17
CA PRO A 204 -7.91 -20.12 -2.41
C PRO A 204 -7.74 -20.41 -3.90
N GLY A 205 -6.58 -20.95 -4.30
CA GLY A 205 -6.26 -21.26 -5.69
C GLY A 205 -5.69 -20.10 -6.51
N LYS A 206 -5.49 -18.91 -5.91
CA LYS A 206 -4.74 -17.79 -6.52
C LYS A 206 -3.57 -17.38 -5.63
N LYS A 207 -2.46 -16.99 -6.26
CA LYS A 207 -1.25 -16.44 -5.60
C LYS A 207 -0.74 -17.26 -4.38
N GLY A 208 -0.99 -18.58 -4.35
CA GLY A 208 -0.59 -19.48 -3.27
C GLY A 208 -1.31 -19.24 -1.93
N GLU A 209 -2.52 -18.65 -1.94
CA GLU A 209 -3.32 -18.42 -0.73
C GLU A 209 -4.18 -19.65 -0.37
N THR A 210 -4.40 -19.84 0.93
CA THR A 210 -5.31 -20.84 1.52
C THR A 210 -6.57 -20.16 2.05
N ASP A 211 -7.42 -20.86 2.80
CA ASP A 211 -8.61 -20.33 3.47
C ASP A 211 -8.31 -19.68 4.84
N HIS A 212 -7.03 -19.52 5.18
CA HIS A 212 -6.52 -18.87 6.38
C HIS A 212 -5.30 -18.00 6.06
N MET A 213 -4.85 -17.22 7.03
CA MET A 213 -3.69 -16.34 6.84
C MET A 213 -2.40 -17.13 6.65
N THR A 214 -1.65 -16.81 5.59
CA THR A 214 -0.31 -17.35 5.30
C THR A 214 0.68 -16.23 4.98
N ILE A 215 1.97 -16.55 4.89
CA ILE A 215 2.99 -15.60 4.41
C ILE A 215 2.63 -15.05 3.02
N SER A 216 2.16 -15.91 2.11
CA SER A 216 1.72 -15.49 0.77
C SER A 216 0.58 -14.47 0.85
N TYR A 217 -0.44 -14.72 1.68
CA TYR A 217 -1.53 -13.77 1.90
C TYR A 217 -1.02 -12.42 2.44
N LEU A 218 -0.21 -12.44 3.49
CA LEU A 218 0.35 -11.22 4.11
C LEU A 218 1.19 -10.42 3.12
N ARG A 219 2.08 -11.10 2.38
CA ARG A 219 2.92 -10.51 1.33
C ARG A 219 2.07 -9.85 0.25
N ASN A 220 1.05 -10.55 -0.27
CA ASN A 220 0.23 -10.03 -1.37
C ASN A 220 -0.48 -8.74 -0.94
N ARG A 221 -1.13 -8.74 0.23
CA ARG A 221 -1.82 -7.55 0.75
C ARG A 221 -0.84 -6.43 1.11
N ALA A 222 0.36 -6.77 1.58
CA ALA A 222 1.41 -5.79 1.82
C ALA A 222 1.90 -5.17 0.51
N GLY A 223 2.06 -5.93 -0.57
CA GLY A 223 2.42 -5.42 -1.89
C GLY A 223 1.39 -4.42 -2.43
N ASP A 224 0.12 -4.79 -2.36
CA ASP A 224 -0.99 -3.92 -2.77
C ASP A 224 -1.00 -2.59 -1.98
N LEU A 225 -0.80 -2.66 -0.66
CA LEU A 225 -0.72 -1.47 0.20
C LEU A 225 0.61 -0.72 0.07
N ASN A 226 1.70 -1.38 -0.31
CA ASN A 226 2.99 -0.73 -0.44
C ASN A 226 2.91 0.35 -1.53
N LEU A 227 2.11 0.15 -2.58
CA LEU A 227 1.92 1.15 -3.63
C LEU A 227 1.23 2.43 -3.13
N TRP A 228 0.31 2.32 -2.17
CA TRP A 228 -0.27 3.48 -1.48
C TRP A 228 0.77 4.28 -0.69
N LEU A 229 1.75 3.59 -0.13
CA LEU A 229 2.74 4.14 0.81
C LEU A 229 4.05 4.55 0.13
N THR A 230 4.36 3.98 -1.03
CA THR A 230 5.67 4.12 -1.70
C THR A 230 5.97 5.58 -1.99
N LEU A 231 5.04 6.32 -2.60
CA LEU A 231 5.27 7.71 -2.99
C LEU A 231 5.51 8.66 -1.80
N PRO A 232 4.68 8.68 -0.74
CA PRO A 232 4.99 9.50 0.43
C PRO A 232 6.28 9.07 1.15
N VAL A 233 6.60 7.77 1.20
CA VAL A 233 7.84 7.28 1.81
C VAL A 233 9.09 7.67 1.00
N LEU A 234 9.04 7.53 -0.33
CA LEU A 234 10.12 7.98 -1.22
C LEU A 234 10.38 9.49 -1.04
N ARG A 235 9.32 10.29 -0.95
CA ARG A 235 9.46 11.73 -0.66
C ARG A 235 10.13 12.00 0.70
N GLU A 236 9.76 11.25 1.73
CA GLU A 236 10.40 11.34 3.06
C GLU A 236 11.87 10.96 3.01
N GLN A 237 12.22 9.97 2.19
CA GLN A 237 13.58 9.53 1.90
C GLN A 237 14.34 10.45 0.94
N ARG A 238 13.76 11.59 0.54
CA ARG A 238 14.37 12.56 -0.39
C ARG A 238 14.63 12.01 -1.79
N TYR A 239 13.86 11.01 -2.21
CA TYR A 239 13.85 10.60 -3.60
C TYR A 239 13.44 11.78 -4.50
N GLU A 240 14.24 12.02 -5.53
CA GLU A 240 13.98 13.03 -6.55
C GLU A 240 13.19 12.38 -7.69
N PHE A 241 11.87 12.62 -7.70
CA PHE A 241 11.03 12.16 -8.80
C PHE A 241 11.43 12.85 -10.10
N VAL A 242 11.49 12.07 -11.18
CA VAL A 242 11.84 12.58 -12.51
C VAL A 242 10.68 13.35 -13.15
N GLY A 243 9.46 13.13 -12.66
CA GLY A 243 8.24 13.84 -13.04
C GLY A 243 7.22 13.85 -11.91
N VAL A 244 6.02 14.35 -12.19
CA VAL A 244 4.91 14.30 -11.23
C VAL A 244 4.54 12.83 -10.99
N PRO A 245 4.66 12.33 -9.74
CA PRO A 245 4.48 10.91 -9.48
C PRO A 245 3.01 10.51 -9.50
N ALA A 246 2.72 9.37 -10.13
CA ALA A 246 1.40 8.76 -10.16
C ALA A 246 1.50 7.25 -9.97
N VAL A 247 0.44 6.67 -9.40
CA VAL A 247 0.26 5.23 -9.25
C VAL A 247 -0.54 4.69 -10.42
N VAL A 248 -0.07 3.62 -11.05
CA VAL A 248 -0.83 2.87 -12.05
C VAL A 248 -1.26 1.54 -11.46
N THR A 249 -2.57 1.35 -11.28
CA THR A 249 -3.09 0.17 -10.60
C THR A 249 -4.42 -0.31 -11.15
N GLY A 250 -4.60 -1.63 -11.17
CA GLY A 250 -5.88 -2.28 -11.40
C GLY A 250 -6.59 -2.69 -10.09
N ASP A 251 -5.97 -2.46 -8.93
CA ASP A 251 -6.52 -2.88 -7.64
C ASP A 251 -7.67 -1.98 -7.20
N LYS A 252 -8.86 -2.57 -7.13
CA LYS A 252 -10.10 -1.85 -6.83
C LYS A 252 -10.11 -1.27 -5.43
N ALA A 253 -9.53 -1.92 -4.43
CA ALA A 253 -9.51 -1.35 -3.09
C ALA A 253 -8.62 -0.11 -3.06
N LEU A 254 -7.47 -0.18 -3.73
CA LEU A 254 -6.54 0.93 -3.82
C LEU A 254 -7.16 2.15 -4.52
N HIS A 255 -7.68 1.99 -5.74
CA HIS A 255 -8.19 3.14 -6.51
C HIS A 255 -9.66 3.48 -6.24
N ARG A 256 -10.54 2.56 -5.83
CA ARG A 256 -11.95 2.88 -5.48
C ARG A 256 -12.18 3.28 -4.04
N LEU A 257 -11.22 3.07 -3.14
CA LEU A 257 -11.45 3.34 -1.71
C LEU A 257 -10.25 4.02 -1.03
N ILE A 258 -9.08 3.38 -1.03
CA ILE A 258 -7.94 3.82 -0.19
C ILE A 258 -7.41 5.18 -0.66
N LEU A 259 -7.05 5.32 -1.95
CA LEU A 259 -6.53 6.58 -2.49
C LEU A 259 -7.58 7.69 -2.54
N ARG A 260 -8.86 7.36 -2.39
CA ARG A 260 -10.00 8.29 -2.38
C ARG A 260 -10.22 8.89 -1.00
N VAL A 261 -10.38 8.01 -0.02
CA VAL A 261 -10.75 8.36 1.36
C VAL A 261 -9.53 8.62 2.24
N LEU A 262 -8.41 7.94 1.98
CA LEU A 262 -7.17 8.06 2.76
C LEU A 262 -5.97 8.49 1.88
N PRO A 263 -6.08 9.59 1.11
CA PRO A 263 -4.98 10.04 0.27
C PRO A 263 -3.79 10.52 1.09
N PRO A 264 -2.55 10.32 0.59
CA PRO A 264 -1.40 11.02 1.13
C PRO A 264 -1.48 12.54 0.90
N LEU A 265 -0.66 13.27 1.64
CA LEU A 265 -0.45 14.71 1.52
C LEU A 265 0.98 15.01 1.09
N CYS A 266 1.12 15.94 0.14
CA CYS A 266 2.36 16.56 -0.24
C CYS A 266 2.72 17.62 0.82
N HIS A 267 3.25 17.17 1.96
CA HIS A 267 3.61 18.06 3.07
C HIS A 267 4.99 18.73 2.83
N GLU A 268 5.15 19.98 3.26
CA GLU A 268 6.39 20.76 3.08
C GLU A 268 7.59 20.15 3.81
N SER A 269 7.35 19.52 4.96
CA SER A 269 8.40 18.83 5.72
C SER A 269 8.91 17.54 5.05
N HIS A 270 8.34 17.14 3.91
CA HIS A 270 8.58 15.89 3.19
C HIS A 270 8.20 14.60 3.93
N LYS A 271 7.81 14.67 5.21
CA LYS A 271 7.35 13.50 5.96
C LYS A 271 6.15 12.84 5.29
N ALA A 272 6.10 11.52 5.31
CA ALA A 272 4.92 10.79 4.87
C ALA A 272 3.72 11.21 5.73
N ALA A 273 2.71 11.80 5.09
CA ALA A 273 1.52 12.33 5.75
C ALA A 273 0.27 11.83 5.01
N PHE A 274 -0.77 11.54 5.77
CA PHE A 274 -2.05 11.03 5.27
C PHE A 274 -3.19 11.80 5.94
N THR A 275 -4.32 11.89 5.25
CA THR A 275 -5.53 12.52 5.79
C THR A 275 -6.76 11.68 5.47
N ILE A 276 -7.90 12.06 6.04
CA ILE A 276 -9.21 11.55 5.63
C ILE A 276 -9.86 12.59 4.74
N TYR A 277 -10.24 12.19 3.55
CA TYR A 277 -11.12 12.98 2.69
C TYR A 277 -12.54 12.39 2.76
N PRO A 278 -13.54 13.13 3.25
CA PRO A 278 -14.88 12.62 3.51
C PRO A 278 -15.71 12.47 2.21
N GLU A 279 -15.26 11.59 1.32
CA GLU A 279 -15.86 11.36 0.01
C GLU A 279 -17.14 10.52 0.10
N GLY A 280 -18.25 11.15 0.50
CA GLY A 280 -19.52 10.45 0.75
C GLY A 280 -19.60 9.79 2.13
N LEU A 281 -18.62 10.04 3.00
CA LEU A 281 -18.69 9.66 4.41
C LEU A 281 -19.44 10.70 5.22
N GLU A 282 -20.47 10.28 5.95
CA GLU A 282 -21.19 11.13 6.89
C GLU A 282 -20.29 11.61 8.04
N ASP A 283 -20.59 12.80 8.57
CA ASP A 283 -19.82 13.46 9.63
C ASP A 283 -19.45 12.61 10.84
N PRO A 284 -20.39 11.83 11.43
CA PRO A 284 -20.08 10.98 12.57
C PRO A 284 -19.06 9.88 12.26
N LEU A 285 -19.00 9.43 11.01
CA LEU A 285 -18.19 8.29 10.59
C LEU A 285 -16.71 8.67 10.47
N TRP A 286 -16.39 9.75 9.76
CA TRP A 286 -14.99 10.17 9.61
C TRP A 286 -14.42 10.73 10.93
N LYS A 287 -15.25 11.34 11.79
CA LYS A 287 -14.86 11.74 13.16
C LYS A 287 -14.43 10.56 14.03
N LYS A 288 -15.10 9.40 13.94
CA LYS A 288 -14.68 8.16 14.64
C LYS A 288 -13.32 7.68 14.16
N ILE A 289 -13.03 7.79 12.86
CA ILE A 289 -11.71 7.41 12.31
C ILE A 289 -10.65 8.39 12.83
N LEU A 290 -10.90 9.70 12.81
CA LEU A 290 -9.96 10.69 13.36
C LEU A 290 -9.69 10.50 14.86
N GLN A 291 -10.69 10.09 15.63
CA GLN A 291 -10.52 9.81 17.06
C GLN A 291 -9.42 8.76 17.31
N VAL A 292 -9.32 7.74 16.45
CA VAL A 292 -8.28 6.70 16.57
C VAL A 292 -6.89 7.27 16.38
N VAL A 293 -6.72 8.29 15.54
CA VAL A 293 -5.41 8.87 15.21
C VAL A 293 -5.01 9.98 16.17
N ASN A 294 -5.97 10.82 16.57
CA ASN A 294 -5.73 11.92 17.51
C ASN A 294 -5.42 11.42 18.92
N SER A 295 -5.80 10.18 19.25
CA SER A 295 -5.44 9.53 20.51
C SER A 295 -4.04 8.92 20.50
N VAL A 296 -3.35 8.88 19.35
CA VAL A 296 -2.00 8.32 19.24
C VAL A 296 -0.99 9.30 19.83
N GLU A 297 -0.31 8.86 20.88
CA GLU A 297 0.79 9.59 21.49
C GLU A 297 1.94 9.79 20.49
N VAL A 298 2.42 11.03 20.33
CA VAL A 298 3.59 11.35 19.50
C VAL A 298 4.86 11.08 20.30
N ARG A 299 5.72 10.17 19.82
CA ARG A 299 7.00 9.84 20.45
C ARG A 299 8.18 10.31 19.59
N GLY A 300 9.28 10.64 20.26
CA GLY A 300 10.56 10.92 19.61
C GLY A 300 11.17 9.68 18.96
N ARG A 301 12.24 9.88 18.19
CA ARG A 301 12.99 8.78 17.57
C ARG A 301 13.71 7.99 18.67
N GLY A 302 13.42 6.69 18.76
CA GLY A 302 14.12 5.76 19.66
C GLY A 302 15.44 5.25 19.09
N THR A 303 16.15 4.44 19.87
CA THR A 303 17.34 3.70 19.39
C THR A 303 16.97 2.58 18.42
N LYS A 304 17.95 1.97 17.77
CA LYS A 304 17.72 0.82 16.87
C LYS A 304 17.15 -0.38 17.64
N GLU A 305 17.64 -0.60 18.85
CA GLU A 305 17.24 -1.67 19.76
C GLU A 305 15.79 -1.46 20.23
N GLU A 306 15.45 -0.25 20.65
CA GLU A 306 14.06 0.11 21.00
C GLU A 306 13.12 -0.08 19.82
N HIS A 307 13.54 0.29 18.61
CA HIS A 307 12.74 0.10 17.41
C HIS A 307 12.50 -1.39 17.12
N ALA A 308 13.52 -2.24 17.21
CA ALA A 308 13.40 -3.68 17.02
C ALA A 308 12.50 -4.33 18.10
N GLN A 309 12.66 -3.94 19.37
CA GLN A 309 11.81 -4.43 20.47
C GLN A 309 10.34 -4.05 20.27
N ARG A 310 10.08 -2.80 19.89
CA ARG A 310 8.73 -2.33 19.58
C ARG A 310 8.13 -3.13 18.41
N LEU A 311 8.89 -3.33 17.33
CA LEU A 311 8.44 -4.12 16.19
C LEU A 311 8.12 -5.57 16.59
N SER A 312 8.97 -6.22 17.37
CA SER A 312 8.70 -7.56 17.90
C SER A 312 7.40 -7.59 18.70
N LYS A 313 7.20 -6.59 19.58
CA LYS A 313 5.95 -6.45 20.36
C LYS A 313 4.72 -6.22 19.49
N LEU A 314 4.85 -5.57 18.33
CA LEU A 314 3.75 -5.42 17.37
C LEU A 314 3.36 -6.77 16.74
N PHE A 315 4.33 -7.62 16.40
CA PHE A 315 4.04 -8.98 15.91
C PHE A 315 3.37 -9.84 16.99
N GLU A 316 3.85 -9.78 18.24
CA GLU A 316 3.19 -10.45 19.37
C GLU A 316 1.76 -9.96 19.58
N LEU A 317 1.55 -8.64 19.56
CA LEU A 317 0.22 -8.07 19.69
C LEU A 317 -0.70 -8.51 18.54
N ALA A 318 -0.21 -8.60 17.30
CA ALA A 318 -0.99 -9.10 16.18
C ALA A 318 -1.43 -10.57 16.40
N LYS A 319 -0.59 -11.41 17.02
CA LYS A 319 -0.96 -12.79 17.38
C LYS A 319 -2.12 -12.86 18.35
N GLU A 320 -2.25 -11.90 19.28
CA GLU A 320 -3.38 -11.83 20.22
C GLU A 320 -4.71 -11.56 19.51
N PHE A 321 -4.70 -10.89 18.34
CA PHE A 321 -5.91 -10.66 17.53
C PHE A 321 -6.34 -11.92 16.77
N CYS A 322 -5.39 -12.75 16.35
CA CYS A 322 -5.63 -14.00 15.62
C CYS A 322 -6.27 -15.06 16.54
N ALA A 323 -7.39 -15.63 16.09
CA ALA A 323 -8.07 -16.71 16.81
C ALA A 323 -7.50 -18.08 16.44
N ASN A 324 -7.06 -18.28 15.20
CA ASN A 324 -6.49 -19.53 14.71
C ASN A 324 -5.02 -19.66 15.16
N PRO A 325 -4.62 -20.76 15.83
CA PRO A 325 -3.23 -21.01 16.19
C PRO A 325 -2.26 -21.03 15.01
N GLU A 326 -2.67 -21.53 13.84
CA GLU A 326 -1.82 -21.57 12.64
C GLU A 326 -1.47 -20.16 12.15
N GLU A 327 -2.43 -19.23 12.20
CA GLU A 327 -2.19 -17.83 11.83
C GLU A 327 -1.21 -17.13 12.79
N ARG A 328 -1.14 -17.58 14.05
CA ARG A 328 -0.16 -17.07 15.02
C ARG A 328 1.25 -17.56 14.68
N LEU A 329 1.39 -18.83 14.27
CA LEU A 329 2.67 -19.39 13.81
C LEU A 329 3.17 -18.68 12.55
N VAL A 330 2.26 -18.30 11.65
CA VAL A 330 2.61 -17.50 10.46
C VAL A 330 3.19 -16.14 10.83
N LEU A 331 2.71 -15.51 11.90
CA LEU A 331 3.29 -14.25 12.39
C LEU A 331 4.67 -14.45 13.02
N ASP A 332 4.91 -15.58 13.70
CA ASP A 332 6.25 -15.96 14.18
C ASP A 332 7.22 -16.18 13.01
N GLU A 333 6.78 -16.90 11.98
CA GLU A 333 7.54 -17.12 10.76
C GLU A 333 7.86 -15.79 10.05
N ALA A 334 6.86 -14.91 9.90
CA ALA A 334 7.04 -13.60 9.30
C ALA A 334 8.06 -12.74 10.07
N TRP A 335 8.00 -12.75 11.40
CA TRP A 335 8.99 -12.05 12.22
C TRP A 335 10.40 -12.59 11.97
N GLN A 336 10.57 -13.92 12.02
CA GLN A 336 11.88 -14.57 11.95
C GLN A 336 12.50 -14.54 10.55
N GLN A 337 11.70 -14.74 9.50
CA GLN A 337 12.20 -14.94 8.14
C GLN A 337 12.10 -13.70 7.24
N TRP A 338 11.18 -12.76 7.55
CA TRP A 338 10.96 -11.58 6.73
C TRP A 338 11.40 -10.29 7.41
N CYS A 339 10.99 -10.09 8.66
CA CYS A 339 11.19 -8.82 9.35
C CYS A 339 12.59 -8.71 9.95
N SER A 340 12.87 -9.52 10.98
CA SER A 340 14.09 -9.42 11.79
C SER A 340 15.40 -9.45 10.98
N PRO A 341 15.57 -10.27 9.91
CA PRO A 341 16.83 -10.34 9.19
C PRO A 341 17.25 -9.05 8.49
N GLY A 342 16.29 -8.21 8.09
CA GLY A 342 16.55 -6.96 7.39
C GLY A 342 16.45 -5.70 8.25
N LEU A 343 16.16 -5.83 9.55
CA LEU A 343 15.97 -4.67 10.42
C LEU A 343 17.22 -3.82 10.53
N GLY A 344 17.07 -2.53 10.25
CA GLY A 344 18.14 -1.55 10.36
C GLY A 344 19.14 -1.57 9.20
N LEU A 345 18.95 -2.43 8.20
CA LEU A 345 19.67 -2.35 6.93
C LEU A 345 19.15 -1.17 6.11
N ALA A 346 20.07 -0.45 5.47
CA ALA A 346 19.72 0.55 4.49
C ALA A 346 19.40 -0.12 3.14
N ILE A 347 18.47 0.47 2.39
CA ILE A 347 18.25 0.10 0.99
C ILE A 347 19.19 0.97 0.15
N GLU A 348 20.06 0.32 -0.61
CA GLU A 348 21.01 0.95 -1.51
C GLU A 348 20.38 0.99 -2.91
N LEU A 349 19.90 2.17 -3.31
CA LEU A 349 19.21 2.44 -4.58
C LEU A 349 20.18 2.79 -5.72
#